data_AF-M9UC51-F1
#
_entry.id   AF-M9UC51-F1
#
_cell.length_a   1.000
_cell.length_b   1.000
_cell.length_c   1.000
_cell.angle_alpha   90.00
_cell.angle_beta   90.00
_cell.angle_gamma   90.00
#
_symmetry.space_group_name_H-M   'P 1'
#
loop_
_entity.id
_entity.type
_entity.pdbx_description
1 polymer ?
#
loop_
_entity_poly.entity_id
_entity_poly.type
_entity_poly.pdbx_seq_one_letter_code
_entity_poly.pdbx_strand_id
1 'polypeptide(L)'
;MLATVYGGFIQSKVFRDIDVGIYTGYKVSWRDSWLYADNLNDEIEKLTGIQGDVRFIEYAPVKFKIIMLKGKLLFEKEWGLRAILYASYLEDYMDIIESVTLTRNF
;
A
#
# COMPACT_ATOMS: atom_id res chain seq x y z
N MET A 1 -1.53 12.36 3.39
CA MET A 1 -1.75 11.53 2.18
C MET A 1 -0.40 11.13 1.62
N LEU A 2 -0.31 9.92 1.09
CA LEU A 2 0.90 9.33 0.53
C LEU A 2 0.52 8.48 -0.68
N ALA A 3 1.37 8.40 -1.69
CA ALA A 3 1.26 7.43 -2.77
C ALA A 3 2.63 6.80 -3.05
N THR A 4 2.62 5.49 -3.30
CA THR A 4 3.80 4.68 -3.59
C THR A 4 3.52 3.79 -4.79
N VAL A 5 4.52 3.48 -5.58
CA VAL A 5 4.48 2.34 -6.51
C VAL A 5 5.25 1.20 -5.87
N TYR A 6 4.78 -0.03 -6.04
CA TYR A 6 5.43 -1.21 -5.49
C TYR A 6 5.36 -2.38 -6.48
N GLY A 7 5.67 -3.60 -6.02
CA GLY A 7 5.44 -4.81 -6.78
C GLY A 7 6.26 -4.97 -8.06
N GLY A 8 5.65 -5.66 -9.04
CA GLY A 8 6.33 -6.17 -10.23
C GLY A 8 6.90 -5.06 -11.12
N PHE A 9 6.18 -3.94 -11.20
CA PHE A 9 6.58 -2.76 -11.98
C PHE A 9 7.98 -2.23 -11.60
N ILE A 10 8.36 -2.32 -10.31
CA ILE A 10 9.66 -1.83 -9.84
C ILE A 10 10.73 -2.94 -9.85
N GLN A 11 10.33 -4.18 -9.62
CA GLN A 11 11.26 -5.27 -9.32
C GLN A 11 11.59 -6.14 -10.54
N SER A 12 10.77 -6.11 -11.58
CA SER A 12 10.86 -7.01 -12.74
C SER A 12 11.00 -6.24 -14.06
N LYS A 13 11.69 -6.87 -15.04
CA LYS A 13 11.72 -6.38 -16.42
C LYS A 13 10.40 -6.59 -17.16
N VAL A 14 9.60 -7.54 -16.71
CA VAL A 14 8.28 -7.87 -17.27
C VAL A 14 7.25 -7.71 -16.16
N PHE A 15 6.27 -6.86 -16.38
CA PHE A 15 5.15 -6.57 -15.48
C PHE A 15 3.85 -6.49 -16.29
N ARG A 16 2.70 -6.66 -15.63
CA ARG A 16 1.38 -6.64 -16.27
C ARG A 16 0.61 -5.37 -15.94
N ASP A 17 0.76 -4.92 -14.71
CA ASP A 17 0.05 -3.84 -14.06
C ASP A 17 1.02 -2.92 -13.31
N ILE A 18 0.53 -1.75 -12.93
CA ILE A 18 1.22 -0.80 -12.06
C ILE A 18 0.59 -0.87 -10.68
N ASP A 19 1.25 -1.58 -9.75
CA ASP A 19 0.84 -1.67 -8.35
C ASP A 19 1.03 -0.33 -7.62
N VAL A 20 -0.06 0.32 -7.19
CA VAL A 20 -0.02 1.63 -6.52
C VAL A 20 -0.62 1.55 -5.12
N GLY A 21 0.17 1.89 -4.10
CA GLY A 21 -0.27 1.94 -2.71
C GLY A 21 -0.57 3.37 -2.31
N ILE A 22 -1.81 3.65 -1.89
CA ILE A 22 -2.23 4.99 -1.45
C ILE A 22 -2.60 5.00 0.03
N TYR A 23 -2.24 6.07 0.72
CA TYR A 23 -2.72 6.36 2.07
C TYR A 23 -3.46 7.68 2.07
N THR A 24 -4.75 7.66 2.41
CA THR A 24 -5.59 8.87 2.42
C THR A 24 -5.70 9.50 3.81
N GLY A 25 -5.30 8.77 4.85
CA GLY A 25 -5.53 9.16 6.24
C GLY A 25 -7.00 9.00 6.60
N TYR A 26 -7.64 7.93 6.13
CA TYR A 26 -9.06 7.63 6.35
C TYR A 26 -10.03 8.70 5.85
N LYS A 27 -9.59 9.55 4.90
CA LYS A 27 -10.44 10.55 4.26
C LYS A 27 -11.40 9.95 3.24
N VAL A 28 -11.02 8.83 2.65
CA VAL A 28 -11.91 7.97 1.88
C VAL A 28 -12.32 6.84 2.81
N SER A 29 -13.63 6.60 2.96
CA SER A 29 -14.13 5.54 3.82
C SER A 29 -13.88 4.16 3.21
N TRP A 30 -13.92 3.10 4.03
CA TRP A 30 -13.84 1.72 3.52
C TRP A 30 -14.92 1.43 2.45
N ARG A 31 -16.14 1.96 2.63
CA ARG A 31 -17.25 1.75 1.70
C ARG A 31 -17.02 2.40 0.35
N ASP A 32 -16.36 3.56 0.34
CA ASP A 32 -16.09 4.34 -0.88
C ASP A 32 -14.74 3.96 -1.52
N SER A 33 -13.91 3.19 -0.81
CA SER A 33 -12.55 2.85 -1.23
C SER A 33 -12.51 2.14 -2.58
N TRP A 34 -13.45 1.24 -2.85
CA TRP A 34 -13.50 0.51 -4.13
C TRP A 34 -13.74 1.46 -5.31
N LEU A 35 -14.76 2.32 -5.22
CA LEU A 35 -15.07 3.28 -6.29
C LEU A 35 -13.92 4.28 -6.49
N TYR A 36 -13.26 4.70 -5.41
CA TYR A 36 -12.10 5.59 -5.50
C TYR A 36 -10.91 4.91 -6.18
N ALA A 37 -10.61 3.65 -5.83
CA ALA A 37 -9.55 2.88 -6.46
C ALA A 37 -9.83 2.66 -7.96
N ASP A 38 -11.07 2.33 -8.31
CA ASP A 38 -11.50 2.11 -9.70
C ASP A 38 -11.28 3.37 -10.56
N ASN A 39 -11.73 4.53 -10.07
CA ASN A 39 -11.50 5.81 -10.75
C ASN A 39 -10.01 6.13 -10.94
N LEU A 40 -9.17 5.84 -9.94
CA LEU A 40 -7.72 6.04 -10.06
C LEU A 40 -7.06 5.05 -11.02
N ASN A 41 -7.53 3.79 -11.06
CA ASN A 41 -7.05 2.80 -12.03
C ASN A 41 -7.33 3.26 -13.47
N ASP A 42 -8.55 3.76 -13.72
CA ASP A 42 -8.94 4.36 -14.99
C ASP A 42 -8.01 5.53 -15.39
N GLU A 43 -7.69 6.41 -14.45
CA GLU A 43 -6.78 7.54 -14.69
C GLU A 43 -5.35 7.07 -14.99
N ILE A 44 -4.84 6.07 -14.26
CA ILE A 44 -3.52 5.48 -14.50
C ILE A 44 -3.46 4.85 -15.89
N GLU A 45 -4.48 4.08 -16.27
CA GLU A 45 -4.54 3.43 -17.58
C GLU A 45 -4.64 4.46 -18.71
N LYS A 46 -5.46 5.50 -18.56
CA LYS A 46 -5.54 6.61 -19.53
C LYS A 46 -4.20 7.32 -19.72
N LEU A 47 -3.41 7.48 -18.66
CA LEU A 47 -2.13 8.19 -18.71
C LEU A 47 -0.96 7.33 -19.21
N THR A 48 -0.98 6.02 -18.92
CA THR A 48 0.18 5.14 -19.13
C THR A 48 -0.04 4.08 -20.21
N GLY A 49 -1.29 3.81 -20.58
CA GLY A 49 -1.68 2.67 -21.42
C GLY A 49 -1.54 1.31 -20.71
N ILE A 50 -1.33 1.30 -19.39
CA ILE A 50 -1.12 0.09 -18.59
C ILE A 50 -2.13 0.08 -17.44
N GLN A 51 -2.70 -1.09 -17.16
CA GLN A 51 -3.65 -1.29 -16.07
C GLN A 51 -3.04 -0.91 -14.71
N GLY A 52 -3.74 -0.08 -13.92
CA GLY A 52 -3.40 0.17 -12.52
C GLY A 52 -3.97 -0.89 -11.57
N ASP A 53 -3.25 -1.20 -10.49
CA ASP A 53 -3.77 -1.90 -9.30
C ASP A 53 -3.59 -1.01 -8.07
N VAL A 54 -4.54 -0.09 -7.87
CA VAL A 54 -4.58 0.82 -6.73
C VAL A 54 -5.12 0.11 -5.49
N ARG A 55 -4.34 0.15 -4.41
CA ARG A 55 -4.71 -0.39 -3.10
C ARG A 55 -4.53 0.63 -1.98
N PHE A 56 -5.47 0.61 -1.05
CA PHE A 56 -5.42 1.43 0.17
C PHE A 56 -4.52 0.80 1.23
N ILE A 57 -3.50 1.55 1.65
CA ILE A 57 -2.55 1.14 2.69
C ILE A 57 -3.27 0.99 4.03
N GLU A 58 -4.14 1.93 4.41
CA GLU A 58 -4.81 1.91 5.71
C GLU A 58 -5.74 0.69 5.90
N TYR A 59 -6.24 0.10 4.82
CA TYR A 59 -7.18 -1.02 4.84
C TYR A 59 -6.56 -2.38 4.47
N ALA A 60 -5.30 -2.40 4.05
CA ALA A 60 -4.63 -3.65 3.68
C ALA A 60 -4.18 -4.46 4.91
N PRO A 61 -3.95 -5.77 4.78
CA PRO A 61 -3.26 -6.55 5.80
C PRO A 61 -1.88 -5.96 6.14
N VAL A 62 -1.47 -6.03 7.41
CA VAL A 62 -0.23 -5.38 7.94
C VAL A 62 1.00 -5.66 7.07
N LYS A 63 1.22 -6.92 6.69
CA LYS A 63 2.33 -7.30 5.81
C LYS A 63 2.32 -6.55 4.47
N PHE A 64 1.13 -6.39 3.88
CA PHE A 64 0.96 -5.64 2.63
C PHE A 64 1.19 -4.15 2.82
N LYS A 65 0.80 -3.57 3.96
CA LYS A 65 1.12 -2.16 4.29
C LYS A 65 2.62 -1.90 4.23
N ILE A 66 3.41 -2.78 4.87
CA ILE A 66 4.87 -2.70 4.88
C ILE A 66 5.44 -2.82 3.46
N ILE A 67 4.94 -3.76 2.64
CA ILE A 67 5.39 -3.94 1.26
C ILE A 67 5.15 -2.68 0.42
N MET A 68 3.96 -2.08 0.51
CA MET A 68 3.63 -0.85 -0.21
C MET A 68 4.54 0.32 0.21
N LEU A 69 4.75 0.49 1.53
CA LEU A 69 5.60 1.57 2.05
C LEU A 69 7.10 1.41 1.73
N LYS A 70 7.57 0.18 1.48
CA LYS A 70 8.93 -0.09 0.95
C LYS A 70 9.09 0.25 -0.54
N GLY A 71 7.98 0.46 -1.24
CA GLY A 71 7.97 0.85 -2.64
C GLY A 71 8.62 2.20 -2.91
N LYS A 72 8.61 2.59 -4.19
CA LYS A 72 9.07 3.91 -4.61
C LYS A 72 8.01 4.95 -4.26
N LEU A 73 8.43 5.98 -3.53
CA LEU A 73 7.57 7.11 -3.19
C LEU A 73 7.23 7.92 -4.45
N LEU A 74 5.94 8.09 -4.73
CA LEU A 74 5.45 9.01 -5.78
C LEU A 74 5.13 10.38 -5.20
N PHE A 75 4.46 10.38 -4.05
CA PHE A 75 3.93 11.59 -3.44
C PHE A 75 3.83 11.42 -1.94
N GLU A 76 4.20 12.47 -1.20
CA GLU A 76 4.03 12.56 0.24
C GLU A 76 3.57 13.98 0.58
N LYS A 77 2.40 14.09 1.21
CA LYS A 77 1.84 15.40 1.58
C LYS A 77 2.59 16.03 2.75
N GLU A 78 2.93 15.22 3.74
CA GLU A 78 3.55 15.66 5.00
C GLU A 78 4.86 14.91 5.17
N TRP A 79 5.94 15.66 5.35
CA TRP A 79 7.29 15.10 5.35
C TRP A 79 7.45 14.07 6.47
N GLY A 80 7.96 12.89 6.11
CA GLY A 80 8.21 11.81 7.05
C GLY A 80 6.99 10.92 7.35
N LEU A 81 5.82 11.21 6.77
CA LEU A 81 4.62 10.38 6.93
C LEU A 81 4.87 8.91 6.61
N ARG A 82 5.60 8.61 5.53
CA ARG A 82 5.98 7.25 5.15
C ARG A 82 6.77 6.54 6.26
N ALA A 83 7.74 7.23 6.86
CA ALA A 83 8.60 6.65 7.89
C ALA A 83 7.80 6.35 9.16
N ILE A 84 6.91 7.26 9.55
CA ILE A 84 6.02 7.10 10.71
C ILE A 84 5.09 5.91 10.50
N LEU A 85 4.39 5.85 9.34
CA LEU A 85 3.51 4.73 9.01
C LEU A 85 4.26 3.41 8.94
N TYR A 86 5.47 3.41 8.37
CA TYR A 86 6.28 2.20 8.24
C TYR A 86 6.71 1.66 9.60
N ALA A 87 7.18 2.53 10.51
CA ALA A 87 7.56 2.13 11.86
C ALA A 87 6.37 1.55 12.63
N SER A 88 5.22 2.24 12.61
CA SER A 88 3.99 1.78 13.28
C SER A 88 3.52 0.41 12.75
N TYR A 89 3.48 0.22 11.44
CA TYR A 89 3.04 -1.07 10.88
C TYR A 89 4.07 -2.19 11.06
N LEU A 90 5.35 -1.87 11.24
CA LEU A 90 6.37 -2.85 11.55
C LEU A 90 6.22 -3.38 12.98
N GLU A 91 5.90 -2.50 13.92
CA GLU A 91 5.55 -2.87 15.31
C GLU A 91 4.32 -3.80 15.32
N ASP A 92 3.22 -3.41 14.66
CA ASP A 92 2.03 -4.26 14.51
C ASP A 92 2.37 -5.64 13.93
N TYR A 93 3.31 -5.70 12.98
CA TYR A 93 3.71 -6.96 12.36
C TYR A 93 4.50 -7.85 13.33
N MET A 94 5.37 -7.27 14.14
CA MET A 94 6.15 -7.99 15.14
C MET A 94 5.24 -8.61 16.21
N ASP A 95 4.27 -7.85 16.72
CA ASP A 95 3.28 -8.33 17.71
C ASP A 95 2.47 -9.53 17.18
N ILE A 96 2.10 -9.49 15.90
CA ILE A 96 1.39 -10.60 15.23
C ILE A 96 2.30 -11.85 15.16
N ILE A 97 3.59 -11.69 14.84
CA ILE A 97 4.51 -12.82 14.74
C ILE A 97 4.79 -13.43 16.12
N GLU A 98 4.97 -12.60 17.14
CA GLU A 98 5.17 -13.07 18.51
C GLU A 98 3.96 -13.86 19.02
N SER A 99 2.75 -13.32 18.84
CA SER A 99 1.51 -14.01 19.25
C SER A 99 1.30 -15.35 18.53
N VAL A 100 1.54 -15.42 17.22
CA VAL A 100 1.46 -16.68 16.46
C VAL A 100 2.51 -17.69 16.91
N THR A 101 3.71 -17.23 17.27
CA THR A 101 4.79 -18.10 17.74
C THR A 101 4.47 -18.69 19.11
N LEU A 102 3.91 -17.89 20.03
CA LEU A 102 3.46 -18.38 21.33
C LEU A 102 2.39 -19.46 21.19
N THR A 103 1.36 -19.25 20.38
CA THR A 103 0.26 -20.21 20.20
C THR A 103 0.71 -21.55 19.57
N ARG A 104 1.80 -21.57 18.79
CA ARG A 104 2.34 -22.80 18.19
C ARG A 104 3.18 -23.65 19.15
N ASN A 105 3.60 -23.09 20.28
CA ASN A 105 4.41 -23.76 21.28
C ASN A 105 3.57 -24.35 22.45
N PHE A 106 2.24 -24.26 22.35
CA PHE A 106 1.27 -24.94 23.22
C PHE A 106 0.50 -26.01 22.43
#